data_AF-A0A0F9C5M3-F1
#
_entry.id   AF-A0A0F9C5M3-F1
#
_cell.length_a   1.000
_cell.length_b   1.000
_cell.length_c   1.000
_cell.angle_alpha   90.00
_cell.angle_beta   90.00
_cell.angle_gamma   90.00
#
_symmetry.space_group_name_H-M   'P 1'
#
loop_
_entity.id
_entity.type
_entity.pdbx_description
1 polymer ?
#
loop_
_entity_poly.entity_id
_entity_poly.type
_entity_poly.pdbx_seq_one_letter_code
_entity_poly.pdbx_strand_id
1 'polypeptide(L)'
;MMTDKLYRETVRAAIGEAQMNSPSDDQISLLFAHVIKRLIEFQGIRDSYRAKKIAGRSIRVESYYFKDREGITFHDDGFVGFAGWADDTNVQPLLRAALDWVEDAA
;
A
#
# COMPACT_ATOMS: atom_id res chain seq x y z
N MET A 1 6.71 3.64 -19.52
CA MET A 1 5.28 3.59 -19.87
C MET A 1 4.49 4.20 -18.73
N MET A 2 3.65 5.21 -18.99
CA MET A 2 2.61 5.60 -18.03
C MET A 2 1.62 4.44 -17.94
N THR A 3 1.82 3.58 -16.95
CA THR A 3 0.86 2.54 -16.57
C THR A 3 -0.39 3.25 -16.07
N ASP A 4 -1.57 2.77 -16.47
CA ASP A 4 -2.84 3.42 -16.21
C ASP A 4 -3.05 3.78 -14.74
N LYS A 5 -3.84 4.83 -14.52
CA LYS A 5 -4.21 5.29 -13.18
C LYS A 5 -5.02 4.20 -12.48
N LEU A 6 -4.57 3.78 -11.30
CA LEU A 6 -5.32 2.85 -10.46
C LEU A 6 -6.31 3.59 -9.57
N TYR A 7 -7.44 2.94 -9.30
CA TYR A 7 -8.46 3.41 -8.36
C TYR A 7 -8.50 2.50 -7.12
N ARG A 8 -8.70 3.13 -5.96
CA ARG A 8 -8.75 2.43 -4.66
C ARG A 8 -9.76 1.28 -4.66
N GLU A 9 -10.93 1.49 -5.24
CA GLU A 9 -12.00 0.50 -5.28
C GLU A 9 -11.62 -0.73 -6.12
N THR A 10 -10.95 -0.51 -7.26
CA THR A 10 -10.48 -1.61 -8.11
C THR A 10 -9.47 -2.49 -7.37
N VAL A 11 -8.52 -1.88 -6.66
CA VAL A 11 -7.51 -2.63 -5.90
C VAL A 11 -8.13 -3.31 -4.67
N ARG A 12 -9.10 -2.66 -4.02
CA ARG A 12 -9.87 -3.27 -2.92
C ARG A 12 -10.62 -4.52 -3.38
N ALA A 13 -11.28 -4.46 -4.52
CA ALA A 13 -11.98 -5.61 -5.09
C ALA A 13 -11.00 -6.77 -5.34
N ALA A 14 -9.83 -6.51 -5.93
CA ALA A 14 -8.80 -7.52 -6.16
C ALA A 14 -8.32 -8.20 -4.87
N ILE A 15 -8.07 -7.43 -3.80
CA ILE A 15 -7.73 -7.99 -2.47
C ILE A 15 -8.87 -8.88 -1.94
N GLY A 16 -10.11 -8.45 -2.12
CA GLY A 16 -11.29 -9.20 -1.71
C GLY A 16 -11.46 -10.52 -2.46
N GLU A 17 -11.31 -10.50 -3.78
CA GLU A 17 -11.38 -11.68 -4.66
C GLU A 17 -10.27 -12.69 -4.34
N ALA A 18 -9.06 -12.21 -4.04
CA ALA A 18 -7.95 -13.05 -3.59
C ALA A 18 -8.08 -13.52 -2.13
N GLN A 19 -9.13 -13.13 -1.41
CA GLN A 19 -9.35 -13.46 0.01
C GLN A 19 -8.24 -12.94 0.95
N MET A 20 -7.58 -11.85 0.57
CA MET A 20 -6.42 -11.28 1.28
C MET A 20 -6.79 -10.13 2.24
N ASN A 21 -8.04 -10.08 2.69
CA ASN A 21 -8.52 -9.04 3.61
C ASN A 21 -7.92 -9.17 5.02
N SER A 22 -7.48 -10.36 5.43
CA SER A 22 -6.91 -10.64 6.75
C SER A 22 -5.57 -11.37 6.61
N PRO A 23 -4.52 -10.68 6.14
CA PRO A 23 -3.27 -11.32 5.77
C PRO A 23 -2.44 -11.79 6.97
N SER A 24 -1.66 -12.85 6.78
CA SER A 24 -0.65 -13.31 7.75
C SER A 24 0.52 -12.31 7.86
N ASP A 25 1.36 -12.47 8.88
CA ASP A 25 2.56 -11.64 9.04
C ASP A 25 3.55 -11.77 7.87
N ASP A 26 3.61 -12.94 7.23
CA ASP A 26 4.42 -13.17 6.03
C ASP A 26 3.84 -12.42 4.83
N GLN A 27 2.52 -12.46 4.65
CA GLN A 27 1.84 -11.68 3.60
C GLN A 27 1.99 -10.17 3.82
N ILE A 28 1.90 -9.68 5.06
CA ILE A 28 2.21 -8.28 5.39
C ILE A 28 3.68 -7.95 5.07
N SER A 29 4.60 -8.88 5.31
CA SER A 29 6.02 -8.67 5.01
C SER A 29 6.29 -8.59 3.51
N LEU A 30 5.62 -9.42 2.72
CA LEU A 30 5.66 -9.36 1.26
C LEU A 30 5.08 -8.05 0.75
N LEU A 31 3.87 -7.67 1.20
CA LEU A 31 3.27 -6.38 0.87
C LEU A 31 4.20 -5.21 1.22
N PHE A 32 4.85 -5.25 2.38
CA PHE A 32 5.81 -4.23 2.78
C PHE A 32 6.99 -4.12 1.79
N ALA A 33 7.51 -5.25 1.30
CA ALA A 33 8.56 -5.25 0.29
C ALA A 33 8.10 -4.57 -1.02
N HIS A 34 6.89 -4.86 -1.49
CA HIS A 34 6.31 -4.19 -2.66
C HIS A 34 6.12 -2.69 -2.43
N VAL A 35 5.66 -2.28 -1.24
CA VAL A 35 5.52 -0.86 -0.90
C VAL A 35 6.85 -0.15 -0.97
N ILE A 36 7.91 -0.70 -0.38
CA ILE A 36 9.25 -0.11 -0.45
C ILE A 36 9.71 0.02 -1.91
N LYS A 37 9.57 -1.04 -2.71
CA LYS A 37 9.92 -1.02 -4.13
C LYS A 37 9.19 0.10 -4.88
N ARG A 38 7.86 0.18 -4.75
CA ARG A 38 7.06 1.17 -5.49
C ARG A 38 7.27 2.60 -5.02
N LEU A 39 7.52 2.83 -3.73
CA LEU A 39 7.87 4.16 -3.22
C LEU A 39 9.22 4.65 -3.78
N ILE A 40 10.19 3.75 -3.95
CA ILE A 40 11.49 4.08 -4.59
C ILE A 40 11.30 4.38 -6.09
N GLU A 41 10.54 3.56 -6.80
CA GLU A 41 10.30 3.71 -8.24
C GLU A 41 9.48 4.96 -8.62
N PHE A 42 8.55 5.37 -7.75
CA PHE A 42 7.56 6.40 -8.09
C PHE A 42 8.16 7.80 -8.33
N GLN A 43 9.34 8.11 -7.78
CA GLN A 43 10.03 9.41 -7.93
C GLN A 43 9.12 10.66 -7.81
N GLY A 44 8.00 10.56 -7.09
CA GLY A 44 6.97 11.60 -6.99
C GLY A 44 7.27 12.60 -5.88
N ILE A 45 7.52 13.85 -6.30
CA ILE A 45 7.66 15.12 -5.57
C ILE A 45 8.28 15.05 -4.15
N ARG A 46 9.59 15.37 -4.12
CA ARG A 46 10.36 15.91 -2.98
C ARG A 46 10.47 14.98 -1.77
N ASP A 47 11.63 14.34 -1.67
CA ASP A 47 12.26 13.78 -0.47
C ASP A 47 11.52 12.67 0.33
N SER A 48 12.04 11.47 0.09
CA SER A 48 12.03 10.25 0.91
C SER A 48 10.70 9.88 1.56
N TYR A 49 9.79 9.30 0.78
CA TYR A 49 8.83 8.40 1.38
C TYR A 49 9.58 7.26 2.08
N ARG A 50 9.34 7.09 3.37
CA ARG A 50 9.77 5.90 4.12
C ARG A 50 8.51 5.18 4.57
N ALA A 51 8.60 3.86 4.64
CA ALA A 51 7.53 3.04 5.18
C ALA A 51 8.04 2.26 6.39
N LYS A 52 7.14 2.06 7.36
CA LYS A 52 7.35 1.14 8.48
C LYS A 52 6.17 0.16 8.55
N LYS A 53 6.49 -1.09 8.83
CA LYS A 53 5.49 -2.12 9.17
C LYS A 53 5.10 -1.96 10.63
N ILE A 54 3.79 -1.96 10.89
CA ILE A 54 3.21 -2.14 12.22
C ILE A 54 2.64 -3.55 12.26
N ALA A 55 3.19 -4.39 13.16
CA ALA A 55 2.92 -5.82 13.25
C ALA A 55 1.41 -6.14 13.08
N GLY A 56 1.11 -7.00 12.10
CA GLY A 56 -0.23 -7.52 11.79
C GLY A 56 -1.33 -6.52 11.43
N ARG A 57 -1.07 -5.21 11.33
CA ARG A 57 -2.16 -4.20 11.30
C ARG A 57 -2.01 -3.13 10.22
N SER A 58 -0.82 -2.60 9.96
CA SER A 58 -0.72 -1.51 8.97
C SER A 58 0.69 -1.29 8.45
N ILE A 59 0.74 -0.70 7.26
CA ILE A 59 1.92 -0.05 6.72
C ILE A 59 1.73 1.44 6.91
N ARG A 60 2.65 2.05 7.66
CA ARG A 60 2.68 3.49 7.91
C ARG A 60 3.75 4.12 7.03
N VAL A 61 3.49 5.33 6.57
CA VAL A 61 4.39 6.08 5.71
C VAL A 61 4.74 7.43 6.33
N GLU A 62 5.90 7.96 5.97
CA GLU A 62 6.38 9.29 6.34
C GLU A 62 7.10 9.94 5.16
N SER A 63 7.17 11.26 5.14
CA SER A 63 7.89 12.08 4.17
C SER A 63 8.48 13.31 4.89
N TYR A 64 9.15 14.22 4.19
CA TYR A 64 9.75 15.41 4.80
C TYR A 64 8.72 16.31 5.50
N TYR A 65 7.46 16.31 5.06
CA TYR A 65 6.40 17.21 5.54
C TYR A 65 5.33 16.54 6.41
N PHE A 66 5.36 15.22 6.59
CA PHE A 66 4.47 14.50 7.49
C PHE A 66 5.17 13.31 8.12
N LYS A 67 4.76 12.97 9.34
CA LYS A 67 5.23 11.78 10.04
C LYS A 67 4.07 10.83 10.29
N ASP A 68 4.37 9.55 10.19
CA ASP A 68 3.53 8.45 10.67
C ASP A 68 2.06 8.48 10.21
N ARG A 69 1.84 8.55 8.89
CA ARG A 69 0.51 8.46 8.29
C ARG A 69 0.17 7.03 7.87
N GLU A 70 -1.11 6.70 7.83
CA GLU A 70 -1.56 5.40 7.32
C GLU A 70 -1.35 5.30 5.82
N GLY A 71 -0.64 4.26 5.39
CA GLY A 71 -0.46 3.91 3.99
C GLY A 71 -1.47 2.85 3.56
N ILE A 72 -1.37 1.66 4.15
CA ILE A 72 -2.30 0.53 3.93
C ILE A 72 -2.67 -0.03 5.30
N THR A 73 -3.96 -0.15 5.60
CA THR A 73 -4.44 -0.54 6.92
C THR A 73 -5.32 -1.78 6.86
N PHE A 74 -5.08 -2.71 7.78
CA PHE A 74 -5.87 -3.91 8.08
C PHE A 74 -6.27 -3.83 9.56
N HIS A 75 -7.57 -3.82 9.85
CA HIS A 75 -8.07 -3.97 11.21
C HIS A 75 -8.42 -5.44 11.47
N ASP A 76 -8.81 -5.76 12.71
CA ASP A 76 -9.13 -7.15 13.10
C ASP A 76 -10.34 -7.71 12.31
N ASP A 77 -11.15 -6.82 11.71
CA ASP A 77 -12.28 -7.12 10.81
C ASP A 77 -11.89 -7.14 9.31
N GLY A 78 -10.62 -6.93 8.97
CA GLY A 78 -10.07 -7.06 7.62
C GLY A 78 -9.52 -5.76 7.01
N PHE A 79 -9.46 -5.70 5.69
CA PHE A 79 -8.90 -4.57 4.95
C PHE A 79 -9.72 -3.29 5.14
N VAL A 80 -9.04 -2.19 5.46
CA VAL A 80 -9.66 -0.91 5.80
C VAL A 80 -9.57 0.07 4.64
N GLY A 81 -8.37 0.28 4.08
CA GLY A 81 -8.20 1.27 3.02
C GLY A 81 -6.75 1.67 2.72
N PHE A 82 -6.64 2.55 1.71
CA PHE A 82 -5.38 3.11 1.21
C PHE A 82 -5.32 4.62 1.46
N ALA A 83 -4.31 5.05 2.23
CA ALA A 83 -3.88 6.43 2.44
C ALA A 83 -4.97 7.48 2.16
N GLY A 84 -5.96 7.59 3.05
CA GLY A 84 -7.12 8.47 2.86
C GLY A 84 -6.78 9.96 2.79
N TRP A 85 -5.57 10.34 3.20
CA TRP A 85 -5.03 11.69 3.11
C TRP A 85 -4.34 11.98 1.77
N ALA A 86 -4.01 10.96 0.97
CA ALA A 86 -3.26 11.11 -0.26
C ALA A 86 -4.20 11.42 -1.43
N ASP A 87 -3.77 12.35 -2.29
CA ASP A 87 -4.42 12.58 -3.58
C ASP A 87 -4.26 11.38 -4.53
N ASP A 88 -4.87 11.49 -5.69
CA ASP A 88 -4.90 10.47 -6.73
C ASP A 88 -3.53 10.15 -7.35
N THR A 89 -2.55 11.04 -7.19
CA THR A 89 -1.18 10.85 -7.68
C THR A 89 -0.35 10.14 -6.60
N ASN A 90 -0.34 10.65 -5.39
CA ASN A 90 0.49 10.16 -4.29
C ASN A 90 0.05 8.80 -3.74
N VAL A 91 -1.21 8.40 -3.96
CA VAL A 91 -1.68 7.05 -3.58
C VAL A 91 -1.18 5.96 -4.55
N GLN A 92 -0.81 6.30 -5.79
CA GLN A 92 -0.48 5.33 -6.83
C GLN A 92 0.59 4.30 -6.44
N PRO A 93 1.73 4.64 -5.80
CA PRO A 93 2.70 3.63 -5.39
C PRO A 93 2.13 2.60 -4.42
N LEU A 94 1.20 3.00 -3.53
CA LEU A 94 0.57 2.10 -2.58
C LEU A 94 -0.45 1.17 -3.26
N LEU A 95 -1.21 1.71 -4.22
CA LEU A 95 -2.16 0.92 -5.01
C LEU A 95 -1.44 -0.13 -5.86
N ARG A 96 -0.33 0.25 -6.49
CA ARG A 96 0.49 -0.66 -7.30
C ARG A 96 1.14 -1.73 -6.44
N ALA A 97 1.67 -1.35 -5.27
CA ALA A 97 2.27 -2.30 -4.35
C ALA A 97 1.26 -3.35 -3.87
N ALA A 98 0.00 -2.94 -3.64
CA ALA A 98 -1.06 -3.86 -3.25
C ALA A 98 -1.49 -4.80 -4.39
N LEU A 99 -1.52 -4.33 -5.64
CA LEU A 99 -1.78 -5.23 -6.79
C LEU A 99 -0.64 -6.22 -7.01
N ASP A 100 0.62 -5.75 -7.02
CA ASP A 100 1.79 -6.64 -7.13
C ASP A 100 1.74 -7.72 -6.03
N TRP A 101 1.37 -7.33 -4.82
CA TRP A 101 1.22 -8.25 -3.69
C TRP A 101 0.12 -9.29 -3.90
N VAL A 102 -1.04 -8.89 -4.43
CA VAL A 102 -2.12 -9.82 -4.76
C VAL A 102 -1.68 -10.81 -5.86
N GLU A 103 -0.95 -10.34 -6.87
CA GLU A 103 -0.45 -11.18 -7.96
C GLU A 103 0.62 -12.19 -7.48
N ASP A 104 1.52 -11.79 -6.58
CA ASP A 104 2.62 -12.63 -6.10
C ASP A 104 2.23 -13.56 -4.93
N ALA A 105 1.14 -13.27 -4.22
CA ALA A 105 0.68 -14.05 -3.07
C ALA A 105 -0.48 -15.02 -3.36
N ALA A 106 -1.10 -14.92 -4.54
CA ALA A 106 -2.17 -15.82 -5.02
C ALA A 106 -1.60 -17.07 -5.70
#